data_AF-A0A955PSC2-F1
#
_entry.id   AF-A0A955PSC2-F1
#
_cell.length_a   1.000
_cell.length_b   1.000
_cell.length_c   1.000
_cell.angle_alpha   90.00
_cell.angle_beta   90.00
_cell.angle_gamma   90.00
#
_symmetry.space_group_name_H-M   'P 1'
#
loop_
_entity.id
_entity.type
_entity.pdbx_description
1 polymer ?
#
loop_
_entity_poly.entity_id
_entity_poly.type
_entity_poly.pdbx_seq_one_letter_code
_entity_poly.pdbx_strand_id
1 'polypeptide(L)' 'PGQVGARASHLFHLLEEGHYDVQLSKEDLYRLTLWMDCNSTFYGSYHETERQAQGVAVAPILE' A
#
# COMPACT_ATOMS: atom_id res chain seq x y z
N PRO A 1 12.50 -16.49 -3.70
CA PRO A 1 11.30 -15.95 -3.01
C PRO A 1 11.70 -14.73 -2.16
N GLY A 2 10.87 -13.69 -2.05
CA GLY A 2 11.16 -12.51 -1.22
C GLY A 2 12.17 -11.50 -1.79
N GLN A 3 12.43 -11.51 -3.11
CA GLN A 3 13.28 -10.52 -3.79
C GLN A 3 12.48 -9.29 -4.30
N VAL A 4 11.16 -9.32 -4.15
CA VAL A 4 10.22 -8.24 -4.51
C VAL A 4 9.17 -8.11 -3.40
N GLY A 5 8.38 -7.04 -3.45
CA GLY A 5 7.30 -6.80 -2.49
C GLY A 5 7.79 -6.30 -1.14
N ALA A 6 6.97 -6.46 -0.11
CA ALA A 6 7.23 -5.96 1.24
C ALA A 6 8.53 -6.54 1.83
N ARG A 7 8.80 -7.83 1.61
CA ARG A 7 10.02 -8.49 2.14
C ARG A 7 11.32 -7.89 1.63
N ALA A 8 11.33 -7.39 0.40
CA ALA A 8 12.49 -6.74 -0.20
C ALA A 8 12.49 -5.21 0.02
N SER A 9 11.43 -4.65 0.61
CA SER A 9 11.23 -3.22 0.76
C SER A 9 11.92 -2.69 2.01
N HIS A 10 12.81 -1.71 1.83
CA HIS A 10 13.39 -0.97 2.96
C HIS A 10 12.32 -0.22 3.78
N LEU A 11 11.24 0.21 3.12
CA LEU A 11 10.13 0.87 3.79
C LEU A 11 9.42 -0.08 4.76
N PHE A 12 9.19 -1.35 4.37
CA PHE A 12 8.55 -2.31 5.26
C PHE A 12 9.35 -2.52 6.55
N HIS A 13 10.66 -2.72 6.43
CA HIS A 13 11.55 -2.89 7.59
C HIS A 13 11.53 -1.65 8.50
N LEU A 14 11.58 -0.46 7.92
CA LEU A 14 11.47 0.80 8.68
C LEU A 14 10.13 0.93 9.44
N LEU A 15 9.03 0.48 8.83
CA LEU A 15 7.71 0.53 9.45
C LEU A 15 7.54 -0.55 10.54
N GLU A 16 8.11 -1.74 10.33
CA GLU A 16 8.07 -2.85 11.29
C GLU A 16 8.91 -2.55 12.55
N GLU A 17 10.07 -1.90 12.40
CA GLU A 17 10.94 -1.50 13.51
C GLU A 17 10.39 -0.34 14.36
N GLY A 18 9.34 0.34 13.88
CA GLY A 18 8.76 1.52 14.52
C GLY A 18 9.30 2.81 13.88
N HIS A 19 8.47 3.44 13.06
CA HIS A 19 8.83 4.65 12.30
C HIS A 19 8.56 5.94 13.10
N TYR A 20 9.55 6.39 13.87
CA TYR A 20 9.48 7.60 14.69
C TYR A 20 8.25 7.62 15.61
N ASP A 21 7.41 8.66 15.52
CA ASP A 21 6.20 8.83 16.30
C ASP A 21 4.95 8.19 15.64
N VAL A 22 5.12 7.54 14.47
CA VAL A 22 4.00 6.89 13.78
C VAL A 22 3.66 5.59 14.48
N GLN A 23 2.40 5.49 14.92
CA GLN A 23 1.83 4.27 15.48
C GLN A 23 0.89 3.65 14.45
N LEU A 24 1.30 2.54 13.86
CA LEU A 24 0.46 1.77 12.94
C LEU A 24 -0.29 0.70 13.70
N SER A 25 -1.59 0.60 13.45
CA SER A 25 -2.34 -0.59 13.83
C SER A 25 -1.84 -1.80 13.04
N LYS A 26 -2.12 -3.01 13.54
CA LYS A 26 -1.83 -4.25 12.79
C LYS A 26 -2.51 -4.26 11.42
N GLU A 27 -3.70 -3.67 11.32
CA GLU A 27 -4.46 -3.60 10.07
C GLU A 27 -3.80 -2.65 9.06
N ASP A 28 -3.32 -1.48 9.51
CA ASP A 28 -2.66 -0.53 8.61
C ASP A 28 -1.32 -1.08 8.11
N LEU A 29 -0.53 -1.71 8.99
CA LEU A 29 0.70 -2.39 8.57
C LEU A 29 0.40 -3.50 7.54
N TYR A 30 -0.67 -4.26 7.74
CA TYR A 30 -1.11 -5.28 6.79
C TYR A 30 -1.48 -4.66 5.43
N ARG A 31 -2.24 -3.56 5.40
CA ARG A 31 -2.60 -2.87 4.15
C ARG A 31 -1.37 -2.36 3.39
N LEU A 32 -0.39 -1.80 4.09
CA LEU A 32 0.88 -1.34 3.49
C LEU A 32 1.71 -2.52 2.96
N THR A 33 1.75 -3.63 3.70
CA THR A 33 2.41 -4.87 3.27
C THR A 33 1.78 -5.38 1.96
N LEU A 34 0.45 -5.47 1.92
CA LEU A 34 -0.28 -5.90 0.73
C LEU A 34 -0.04 -4.96 -0.46
N TRP A 35 -0.08 -3.64 -0.24
CA TRP A 35 0.22 -2.66 -1.28
C TRP A 35 1.62 -2.87 -1.89
N MET A 36 2.63 -3.10 -1.04
CA MET A 36 3.99 -3.39 -1.50
C MET A 36 4.06 -4.70 -2.29
N ASP A 37 3.44 -5.77 -1.79
CA ASP A 37 3.38 -7.07 -2.46
C ASP A 37 2.61 -7.03 -3.80
N CYS A 38 1.63 -6.12 -3.93
CA CYS A 38 0.88 -5.87 -5.15
C CYS A 38 1.55 -4.83 -6.08
N ASN A 39 2.87 -4.72 -6.05
CA ASN A 39 3.68 -3.82 -6.89
C ASN A 39 3.48 -2.31 -6.63
N SER A 40 3.05 -1.94 -5.42
CA SER A 40 2.99 -0.54 -4.98
C SER A 40 2.23 0.38 -5.95
N THR A 41 1.08 -0.08 -6.43
CA THR A 41 0.29 0.66 -7.42
C THR A 41 -0.10 2.05 -6.91
N PHE A 42 -0.08 3.05 -7.78
CA PHE A 42 -0.42 4.43 -7.40
C PHE A 42 -1.92 4.61 -7.15
N TYR A 43 -2.75 3.96 -7.97
CA TYR A 43 -4.20 3.95 -7.83
C TYR A 43 -4.73 2.54 -7.54
N GLY A 44 -5.87 2.45 -6.86
CA GLY A 44 -6.58 1.18 -6.64
C GLY A 44 -7.28 0.68 -7.89
N SER A 45 -7.60 1.60 -8.81
CA SER A 45 -8.00 1.28 -10.18
C SER A 45 -7.54 2.37 -11.15
N TYR A 46 -7.41 2.05 -12.44
CA TYR A 46 -6.98 3.01 -13.46
C TYR A 46 -8.13 3.63 -14.25
N HIS A 47 -9.37 3.45 -13.80
CA HIS A 47 -10.51 4.29 -14.18
C HIS A 47 -10.73 5.38 -13.13
N GLU A 48 -11.31 6.50 -13.54
CA GLU A 48 -11.63 7.63 -12.66
C GLU A 48 -10.46 8.10 -11.77
N THR A 49 -9.23 8.10 -12.32
CA THR A 49 -8.00 8.42 -11.57
C THR A 49 -8.01 9.85 -11.02
N GLU A 50 -8.67 10.81 -11.68
CA GLU A 50 -8.85 12.18 -11.19
C GLU A 50 -9.61 12.23 -9.87
N ARG A 51 -10.65 11.39 -9.71
CA ARG A 51 -11.40 11.29 -8.45
C ARG A 51 -10.54 10.70 -7.34
N GLN A 52 -9.77 9.65 -7.65
CA GLN A 52 -8.83 9.04 -6.69
C GLN A 52 -7.72 10.00 -6.27
N ALA A 53 -7.22 10.84 -7.19
CA ALA A 53 -6.25 11.89 -6.89
C ALA A 53 -6.81 12.95 -5.93
N GLN A 54 -8.13 13.12 -5.88
CA GLN A 54 -8.85 13.97 -4.92
C GLN A 54 -9.19 13.23 -3.60
N GLY A 55 -8.71 12.00 -3.42
CA GLY A 55 -8.94 11.19 -2.22
C GLY A 55 -10.26 10.41 -2.22
N VAL A 56 -10.97 10.36 -3.35
CA VAL A 56 -12.23 9.60 -3.46
C VAL A 56 -11.94 8.12 -3.69
N ALA A 57 -12.49 7.25 -2.84
CA ALA A 57 -12.41 5.81 -3.05
C ALA A 57 -13.19 5.39 -4.30
N VAL A 58 -12.54 4.64 -5.18
CA VAL A 58 -13.11 4.10 -6.42
C VAL A 58 -13.05 2.58 -6.38
N ALA A 59 -14.20 1.93 -6.57
CA ALA A 59 -14.28 0.47 -6.58
C ALA A 59 -13.74 -0.08 -7.91
N PRO A 60 -13.11 -1.26 -7.94
CA PRO A 60 -12.66 -1.87 -9.19
C PRO A 60 -13.84 -2.23 -10.10
N ILE A 61 -13.64 -2.12 -11.41
CA ILE A 61 -14.57 -2.65 -12.40
C ILE A 61 -14.24 -4.14 -12.57
N LEU A 62 -15.19 -5.00 -12.22
CA LEU A 62 -15.15 -6.42 -12.53
C LEU A 62 -15.92 -6.57 -13.84
N GLU A 63 -15.22 -6.88 -14.93
CA GLU A 63 -15.89 -7.31 -16.17
C GLU A 63 -16.59 -8.66 -15.99
#